data_AF-A0A259C6S8-F1
#
_entry.id   AF-A0A259C6S8-F1
#
_cell.length_a   1.000
_cell.length_b   1.000
_cell.length_c   1.000
_cell.angle_alpha   90.00
_cell.angle_beta   90.00
_cell.angle_gamma   90.00
#
_symmetry.space_group_name_H-M   'P 1'
#
loop_
_entity.id
_entity.type
_entity.pdbx_description
1 polymer ?
#
loop_
_entity_poly.entity_id
_entity_poly.type
_entity_poly.pdbx_seq_one_letter_code
_entity_poly.pdbx_strand_id
1 'polypeptide(L)'
;MAEADPIGASVPAADVDTSPRPARDPVSFKRELTGVIPHLRAFARGLCGRPDLADDLVQETLLKAWAAQERFEPGTSMRAWTFVILRNAYLTDMRRNRFRADYDETVAERILVAPAAQEGPMHLSDMHRALLTLPP
;
A
#
# COMPACT_ATOMS: atom_id res chain seq x y z
N MET A 1 28.11 -16.14 -58.51
CA MET A 1 27.22 -15.26 -59.29
C MET A 1 25.81 -15.47 -58.75
N ALA A 2 25.31 -14.50 -57.97
CA ALA A 2 23.93 -14.30 -57.48
C ALA A 2 23.28 -15.47 -56.68
N GLU A 3 22.53 -15.28 -55.59
CA GLU A 3 21.79 -14.12 -55.12
C GLU A 3 21.46 -14.30 -53.61
N ALA A 4 21.30 -13.18 -52.91
CA ALA A 4 20.94 -13.08 -51.51
C ALA A 4 19.40 -13.14 -51.29
N ASP A 5 19.00 -13.63 -50.10
CA ASP A 5 17.81 -13.34 -49.23
C ASP A 5 16.41 -13.00 -49.84
N PRO A 6 15.26 -13.24 -49.15
CA PRO A 6 15.08 -13.07 -47.70
C PRO A 6 14.28 -14.15 -46.95
N ILE A 7 14.60 -14.30 -45.66
CA ILE A 7 13.76 -14.96 -44.66
C ILE A 7 12.46 -14.16 -44.48
N GLY A 8 11.42 -14.55 -45.22
CA GLY A 8 10.05 -14.02 -45.13
C GLY A 8 9.11 -14.97 -44.39
N ALA A 9 8.67 -14.51 -43.21
CA ALA A 9 7.35 -14.72 -42.61
C ALA A 9 6.69 -16.12 -42.60
N SER A 10 6.61 -16.70 -41.40
CA SER A 10 5.33 -17.16 -40.84
C SER A 10 5.47 -17.34 -39.34
N VAL A 11 5.22 -16.28 -38.57
CA VAL A 11 4.83 -16.44 -37.17
C VAL A 11 3.39 -16.94 -37.22
N PRO A 12 3.07 -18.15 -36.72
CA PRO A 12 1.68 -18.57 -36.66
C PRO A 12 0.95 -17.59 -35.74
N ALA A 13 -0.08 -16.94 -36.28
CA ALA A 13 -1.00 -16.12 -35.54
C ALA A 13 -1.50 -16.97 -34.37
N ALA A 14 -1.04 -16.65 -33.16
CA ALA A 14 -1.63 -17.17 -31.94
C ALA A 14 -3.11 -16.84 -32.03
N ASP A 15 -3.94 -17.87 -32.04
CA ASP A 15 -5.39 -17.79 -32.03
C ASP A 15 -5.81 -16.82 -30.93
N VAL A 16 -6.13 -15.58 -31.32
CA VAL A 16 -6.84 -14.65 -30.45
C VAL A 16 -8.25 -15.21 -30.40
N ASP A 17 -8.45 -16.09 -29.43
CA ASP A 17 -9.73 -16.67 -29.05
C ASP A 17 -10.76 -15.54 -28.96
N THR A 18 -11.54 -15.45 -30.04
CA THR A 18 -12.62 -14.47 -30.27
C THR A 18 -13.96 -15.08 -29.87
N SER A 19 -13.93 -16.06 -28.96
CA SER A 19 -15.13 -16.60 -28.34
C SER A 19 -15.87 -15.48 -27.59
N PRO A 20 -17.21 -15.43 -27.66
CA PRO A 20 -18.00 -14.43 -26.95
C PRO A 20 -17.71 -14.53 -25.45
N ARG A 21 -17.04 -13.51 -24.89
CA ARG A 21 -16.73 -13.48 -23.45
C ARG A 21 -18.04 -13.62 -22.69
N PRO A 22 -18.21 -14.67 -21.86
CA PRO A 22 -19.43 -14.82 -21.11
C PRO A 22 -19.62 -13.59 -20.24
N ALA A 23 -20.84 -13.06 -20.23
CA ALA A 23 -21.24 -12.00 -19.31
C ALA A 23 -20.73 -12.33 -17.90
N ARG A 24 -20.11 -11.35 -17.23
CA ARG A 24 -19.42 -11.53 -15.94
C ARG A 24 -20.31 -12.29 -14.96
N ASP A 25 -19.97 -13.55 -14.68
CA ASP A 25 -20.69 -14.36 -13.71
C ASP A 25 -20.27 -13.97 -12.28
N PRO A 26 -21.17 -13.41 -11.45
CA PRO A 26 -20.85 -13.07 -10.07
C PRO A 26 -20.40 -14.29 -9.25
N VAL A 27 -20.85 -15.50 -9.61
CA VAL A 27 -20.50 -16.74 -8.92
C VAL A 27 -19.06 -17.15 -9.25
N SER A 28 -18.64 -17.05 -10.51
CA SER A 28 -17.25 -17.32 -10.90
C SER A 28 -16.28 -16.35 -10.21
N PHE A 29 -16.60 -15.05 -10.20
CA PHE A 29 -15.78 -14.05 -9.51
C PHE A 29 -15.61 -14.36 -8.02
N LYS A 30 -16.72 -14.65 -7.31
CA LYS A 30 -16.67 -14.99 -5.89
C LYS A 30 -15.79 -16.22 -5.63
N ARG A 31 -15.89 -17.24 -6.48
CA ARG A 31 -15.08 -18.47 -6.37
C ARG A 31 -13.60 -18.19 -6.57
N GLU A 32 -13.24 -17.41 -7.60
CA GLU A 32 -11.86 -16.99 -7.84
C GLU A 32 -11.31 -16.13 -6.68
N LEU A 33 -12.10 -15.17 -6.18
CA LEU A 33 -11.74 -14.34 -5.04
C LEU A 33 -11.52 -15.17 -3.76
N THR A 34 -12.38 -16.14 -3.50
CA THR A 34 -12.25 -17.02 -2.33
C THR A 34 -11.03 -17.92 -2.44
N GLY A 35 -10.69 -18.38 -3.66
CA GLY A 35 -9.51 -19.21 -3.92
C GLY A 35 -8.18 -18.51 -3.66
N VAL A 36 -8.11 -17.18 -3.72
CA VAL A 36 -6.85 -16.44 -3.46
C VAL A 36 -6.61 -16.14 -1.97
N ILE A 37 -7.61 -16.29 -1.10
CA ILE A 37 -7.51 -16.02 0.36
C ILE A 37 -6.29 -16.65 1.03
N PRO A 38 -5.98 -17.96 0.89
CA PRO A 38 -4.81 -18.55 1.56
C PRO A 38 -3.49 -17.91 1.11
N HIS A 39 -3.39 -17.51 -0.15
CA HIS A 39 -2.22 -16.83 -0.70
C HIS A 39 -2.06 -15.41 -0.17
N LEU A 40 -3.17 -14.67 -0.08
CA LEU A 40 -3.19 -13.32 0.50
C LEU A 40 -2.80 -13.36 1.98
N ARG A 41 -3.31 -14.32 2.75
CA ARG A 41 -2.94 -14.51 4.16
C ARG A 41 -1.46 -14.83 4.33
N ALA A 42 -0.92 -15.76 3.54
CA ALA A 42 0.50 -16.11 3.61
C ALA A 42 1.40 -14.90 3.35
N PHE A 43 1.06 -14.09 2.34
CA PHE A 43 1.80 -12.88 2.00
C PHE A 43 1.64 -11.76 3.04
N ALA A 44 0.41 -11.52 3.51
CA ALA A 44 0.10 -10.51 4.53
C ALA A 44 0.83 -10.78 5.86
N ARG A 45 0.97 -12.04 6.28
CA ARG A 45 1.75 -12.39 7.47
C ARG A 45 3.22 -11.96 7.35
N GLY A 46 3.81 -12.12 6.17
CA GLY A 46 5.19 -11.66 5.91
C GLY A 46 5.33 -10.14 5.91
N LEU A 47 4.28 -9.39 5.56
CA LEU A 47 4.28 -7.93 5.58
C LEU A 47 4.02 -7.36 6.98
N CYS A 48 3.01 -7.87 7.68
CA CYS A 48 2.55 -7.30 8.95
C CYS A 48 3.35 -7.79 10.16
N GLY A 49 4.01 -8.95 10.09
CA GLY A 49 4.72 -9.57 11.22
C GLY A 49 3.82 -10.06 12.36
N ARG A 50 2.52 -9.80 12.28
CA ARG A 50 1.48 -10.13 13.27
C ARG A 50 0.27 -10.77 12.58
N PRO A 51 -0.26 -11.89 13.10
CA PRO A 51 -1.32 -12.65 12.45
C PRO A 51 -2.67 -11.90 12.42
N ASP A 52 -2.99 -11.15 13.48
CA ASP A 52 -4.20 -10.34 13.60
C ASP A 52 -4.23 -9.21 12.55
N LEU A 53 -3.15 -8.43 12.46
CA LEU A 53 -3.02 -7.37 11.45
C LEU A 53 -3.05 -7.91 10.01
N ALA A 54 -2.49 -9.11 9.81
CA ALA A 54 -2.51 -9.75 8.51
C ALA A 54 -3.94 -10.15 8.10
N ASP A 55 -4.74 -10.69 9.01
CA ASP A 55 -6.13 -11.05 8.73
C ASP A 55 -6.99 -9.81 8.47
N ASP A 56 -6.78 -8.71 9.20
CA ASP A 56 -7.46 -7.44 8.95
C ASP A 56 -7.10 -6.85 7.58
N LEU A 57 -5.82 -6.87 7.20
CA LEU A 57 -5.36 -6.42 5.88
C LEU A 57 -5.99 -7.26 4.76
N VAL A 58 -6.11 -8.57 4.95
CA VAL A 58 -6.77 -9.45 3.98
C VAL A 58 -8.25 -9.13 3.88
N GLN A 59 -8.96 -8.94 4.99
CA GLN A 59 -10.37 -8.55 4.98
C GLN A 59 -10.60 -7.26 4.20
N GLU A 60 -9.83 -6.22 4.51
CA GLU A 60 -9.88 -4.93 3.81
C GLU A 60 -9.60 -5.09 2.30
N THR A 61 -8.65 -5.96 1.94
CA THR A 61 -8.35 -6.28 0.54
C THR A 61 -9.53 -6.92 -0.17
N LEU A 62 -10.19 -7.90 0.47
CA LEU A 62 -11.34 -8.59 -0.11
C LEU A 62 -12.53 -7.64 -0.30
N LEU A 63 -12.78 -6.74 0.66
CA LEU A 63 -13.82 -5.71 0.56
C LEU A 63 -13.54 -4.76 -0.62
N LYS A 64 -12.31 -4.29 -0.75
CA LYS A 64 -11.89 -3.45 -1.88
C LYS A 64 -11.96 -4.18 -3.21
N ALA A 65 -11.58 -5.45 -3.26
CA ALA A 65 -11.68 -6.27 -4.46
C ALA A 65 -13.15 -6.49 -4.86
N TRP A 66 -14.03 -6.74 -3.89
CA TRP A 66 -15.47 -6.86 -4.14
C TRP A 66 -16.07 -5.56 -4.66
N ALA A 67 -15.75 -4.43 -4.03
CA ALA A 67 -16.20 -3.11 -4.50
C ALA A 67 -15.61 -2.73 -5.88
N ALA A 68 -14.39 -3.19 -6.17
CA ALA A 68 -13.74 -3.05 -7.46
C ALA A 68 -14.07 -4.18 -8.45
N GLN A 69 -15.09 -4.99 -8.14
CA GLN A 69 -15.91 -5.84 -9.03
C GLN A 69 -15.64 -5.51 -10.49
N GLU A 70 -16.08 -4.30 -10.84
CA GLU A 70 -16.23 -3.84 -12.19
C GLU A 70 -14.93 -3.66 -12.96
N ARG A 71 -13.81 -3.46 -12.26
CA ARG A 71 -12.49 -3.18 -12.84
C ARG A 71 -11.67 -4.44 -13.10
N PHE A 72 -12.13 -5.61 -12.63
CA PHE A 72 -11.45 -6.87 -12.89
C PHE A 72 -11.75 -7.36 -14.30
N GLU A 73 -10.72 -7.54 -15.11
CA GLU A 73 -10.83 -8.09 -16.47
C GLU A 73 -10.83 -9.63 -16.41
N PRO A 74 -11.94 -10.32 -16.77
CA PRO A 74 -11.99 -11.78 -16.78
C PRO A 74 -10.92 -12.38 -17.69
N GLY A 75 -10.28 -13.47 -17.24
CA GLY A 75 -9.16 -14.10 -17.94
C GLY A 75 -7.78 -13.57 -17.53
N THR A 76 -7.71 -12.47 -16.78
CA THR A 76 -6.48 -12.06 -16.09
C THR A 76 -6.32 -12.77 -14.75
N SER A 77 -5.10 -12.78 -14.20
CA SER A 77 -4.82 -13.46 -12.93
C SER A 77 -5.49 -12.73 -11.75
N MET A 78 -6.54 -13.33 -11.19
CA MET A 78 -7.19 -12.87 -9.97
C MET A 78 -6.21 -12.69 -8.81
N ARG A 79 -5.21 -13.58 -8.73
CA ARG A 79 -4.15 -13.49 -7.74
C ARG A 79 -3.30 -12.23 -7.94
N ALA A 80 -2.79 -11.97 -9.15
CA ALA A 80 -1.97 -10.78 -9.39
C ALA A 80 -2.76 -9.49 -9.09
N TRP A 81 -4.02 -9.44 -9.53
CA TRP A 81 -4.89 -8.28 -9.31
C TRP A 81 -5.15 -8.01 -7.81
N THR A 82 -5.50 -9.04 -7.04
CA THR A 82 -5.73 -8.90 -5.60
C THR A 82 -4.47 -8.57 -4.81
N PHE A 83 -3.28 -9.02 -5.24
CA PHE A 83 -2.01 -8.63 -4.63
C PHE A 83 -1.69 -7.14 -4.80
N VAL A 84 -2.05 -6.55 -5.96
CA VAL A 84 -1.91 -5.09 -6.16
C VAL A 84 -2.81 -4.33 -5.18
N ILE A 85 -4.06 -4.77 -5.01
CA ILE A 85 -4.99 -4.17 -4.04
C ILE A 85 -4.44 -4.30 -2.61
N LEU A 86 -3.95 -5.48 -2.23
CA LEU A 86 -3.38 -5.74 -0.91
C LEU A 86 -2.20 -4.82 -0.61
N ARG A 87 -1.25 -4.70 -1.55
CA ARG A 87 -0.09 -3.82 -1.38
C ARG A 87 -0.52 -2.36 -1.21
N ASN A 88 -1.49 -1.90 -1.99
CA ASN A 88 -2.00 -0.53 -1.89
C ASN A 88 -2.74 -0.29 -0.56
N ALA A 89 -3.50 -1.28 -0.09
CA ALA A 89 -4.16 -1.24 1.22
C ALA A 89 -3.11 -1.15 2.35
N TYR A 90 -2.08 -1.99 2.31
CA TYR A 90 -0.97 -1.99 3.27
C TYR A 90 -0.23 -0.66 3.31
N LEU A 91 0.16 -0.11 2.16
CA LEU A 91 0.84 1.19 2.08
C LEU A 91 -0.04 2.34 2.58
N THR A 92 -1.36 2.24 2.40
CA THR A 92 -2.31 3.24 2.92
C THR A 92 -2.42 3.13 4.44
N ASP A 93 -2.51 1.92 4.97
CA ASP A 93 -2.56 1.68 6.42
C ASP A 93 -1.26 2.10 7.10
N MET A 94 -0.09 1.73 6.56
CA MET A 94 1.21 2.19 7.03
C MET A 94 1.33 3.71 7.08
N ARG A 95 0.90 4.41 6.02
CA ARG A 95 0.92 5.89 5.99
C ARG A 95 0.03 6.44 7.10
N ARG A 96 -1.17 5.90 7.27
CA ARG A 96 -2.12 6.32 8.33
C ARG A 96 -1.57 6.02 9.72
N ASN A 97 -0.96 4.86 9.93
CA ASN A 97 -0.44 4.44 11.23
C ASN A 97 0.80 5.23 11.63
N ARG A 98 1.62 5.67 10.67
CA ARG A 98 2.72 6.61 10.93
C ARG A 98 2.24 7.92 11.57
N PHE A 99 1.03 8.38 11.24
CA PHE A 99 0.41 9.56 11.86
C PHE A 99 -0.34 9.25 13.16
N ARG A 100 -0.54 7.96 13.50
CA ARG A 100 -1.19 7.53 14.76
C ARG A 100 -0.19 7.09 15.85
N ALA A 101 1.06 6.83 15.47
CA ALA A 101 2.12 6.41 16.39
C ALA A 101 2.55 7.49 17.42
N ASP A 102 1.93 8.67 17.39
CA ASP A 102 2.18 9.77 18.33
C ASP A 102 1.14 9.86 19.47
N TYR A 103 0.43 8.77 19.75
CA TYR A 103 -0.34 8.62 20.99
C TYR A 103 0.45 7.76 21.97
N ASP A 104 1.55 8.33 22.46
CA ASP A 104 2.14 7.91 23.72
C ASP A 104 1.39 8.65 24.84
N GLU A 105 0.68 7.90 25.69
CA GLU A 105 -0.11 8.44 26.80
C GLU A 105 0.75 9.30 27.74
N THR A 106 2.04 8.98 27.88
CA THR A 106 2.99 9.79 28.66
C THR A 106 3.42 11.08 27.96
N VAL A 107 3.40 11.12 26.62
CA VAL A 107 3.62 12.33 25.82
C VAL A 107 2.37 13.20 25.82
N ALA A 108 1.18 12.60 25.72
CA ALA A 108 -0.10 13.30 25.81
C ALA A 108 -0.27 13.97 27.18
N GLU A 109 0.05 13.27 28.29
CA GLU A 109 0.06 13.86 29.63
C GLU A 109 1.08 15.01 29.75
N ARG A 110 2.31 14.86 29.22
CA ARG A 110 3.32 15.93 29.22
C ARG A 110 2.91 17.17 28.42
N ILE A 111 2.18 17.00 27.32
CA ILE A 111 1.69 18.12 26.50
C ILE A 111 0.57 18.89 27.22
N LEU A 112 -0.30 18.18 27.94
CA LEU A 112 -1.41 18.78 28.68
C LEU A 112 -0.96 19.48 29.99
N VAL A 113 0.23 19.14 30.51
CA VAL A 113 0.80 19.70 31.75
C VAL A 113 1.86 20.78 31.45
N ALA A 114 1.71 21.58 30.40
CA ALA A 114 2.68 22.64 30.09
C ALA A 114 3.04 23.47 31.33
N PRO A 115 4.27 23.39 31.89
CA PRO A 115 4.66 24.28 32.96
C PRO A 115 4.70 25.69 32.38
N ALA A 116 4.25 26.68 33.15
CA ALA A 116 4.30 28.08 32.76
C ALA A 116 5.76 28.50 32.53
N ALA A 117 6.28 28.28 31.33
CA ALA A 117 7.66 28.54 30.96
C ALA A 117 7.85 30.03 30.68
N GLN A 118 7.84 30.83 31.76
CA GLN A 118 8.29 32.22 31.73
C GLN A 118 9.83 32.34 31.80
N GLU A 119 10.56 31.21 31.89
CA GLU A 119 12.03 31.19 32.05
C GLU A 119 12.79 31.14 30.72
N GLY A 120 12.16 30.72 29.62
CA GLY A 120 12.79 30.58 28.30
C GLY A 120 13.25 31.89 27.63
N PRO A 121 12.43 32.97 27.63
CA PRO A 121 12.80 34.22 26.97
C PRO A 121 13.95 34.97 27.67
N MET A 122 14.08 34.84 28.99
CA MET A 122 15.03 35.61 29.81
C MET A 122 16.49 35.17 29.55
N HIS A 123 16.72 33.86 29.40
CA HIS A 123 18.05 33.30 29.14
C HIS A 123 18.60 33.65 27.75
N LEU A 124 17.74 33.79 26.74
CA LEU A 124 18.14 34.16 25.38
C LEU A 124 18.55 35.64 25.30
N SER A 125 17.86 36.52 26.03
CA SER A 125 18.24 37.94 26.12
C SER A 125 19.58 38.15 26.84
N ASP A 126 19.86 37.38 27.89
CA ASP A 126 21.12 37.49 28.63
C ASP A 126 22.31 36.98 27.82
N MET A 127 22.13 35.87 27.09
CA MET A 127 23.13 35.37 26.16
C MET A 127 23.40 36.36 25.03
N HIS A 128 22.35 36.95 24.44
CA HIS A 128 22.49 37.96 23.40
C HIS A 128 23.23 39.22 23.91
N ARG A 129 22.93 39.65 25.15
CA ARG A 129 23.61 40.79 25.78
C ARG A 129 25.09 40.52 26.03
N ALA A 130 25.45 39.31 26.45
CA ALA A 130 26.83 38.92 26.67
C ALA A 130 27.65 38.90 25.37
N LEU A 131 27.07 38.42 24.26
CA LEU A 131 27.73 38.37 22.96
C LEU A 131 28.08 39.76 22.40
N LEU A 132 27.28 40.78 22.72
CA LEU A 132 27.52 42.17 22.29
C LEU A 132 28.64 42.88 23.06
N THR A 133 29.14 42.29 24.14
CA THR A 133 30.21 42.88 24.97
C THR A 133 31.60 42.34 24.65
N LEU A 134 31.72 41.48 23.64
CA LEU A 134 33.01 40.98 23.19
C LEU A 134 33.75 42.07 22.37
N PRO A 135 35.02 42.37 22.70
CA PRO A 135 35.83 43.25 21.88
C PRO A 135 36.12 42.60 20.51
N PRO A 136 36.31 43.41 19.44
CA PRO A 136 36.40 42.93 18.06
C PRO A 136 37.65 42.10 17.77
#